data_AF-A0A3D2J1C6-F1
#
_entry.id   AF-A0A3D2J1C6-F1
#
_cell.length_a   1.000
_cell.length_b   1.000
_cell.length_c   1.000
_cell.angle_alpha   90.00
_cell.angle_beta   90.00
_cell.angle_gamma   90.00
#
_symmetry.space_group_name_H-M   'P 1'
#
loop_
_entity.id
_entity.type
_entity.pdbx_description
1 polymer ?
#
loop_
_entity_poly.entity_id
_entity_poly.type
_entity_poly.pdbx_seq_one_letter_code
_entity_poly.pdbx_strand_id
1 'polypeptide(L)'
;MNNFNDYYNYLNNNYNDMNFLADPNSMIYDMNYQALYPNAVMPTNNNILDTKLGFKRGNIFNNLYDEYKNYKPAELKANNEKEDLLLQIDEQRFAMIEMNLYLDLYPNNKEALNRFNTYLKKEKELVTLYESKYGPLTTSSPVQTNNWTWDNSPWPWEVQS
;
A
#
# COMPACT_ATOMS: atom_id res chain seq x y z
N MET A 1 -42.80 1.08 -9.97
CA MET A 1 -43.37 -0.26 -10.24
C MET A 1 -42.22 -1.20 -10.58
N ASN A 2 -41.97 -2.13 -9.67
CA ASN A 2 -41.17 -3.36 -9.69
C ASN A 2 -40.36 -3.71 -10.95
N ASN A 3 -39.04 -3.83 -10.78
CA ASN A 3 -38.19 -4.59 -11.69
C ASN A 3 -37.63 -5.86 -10.98
N PHE A 4 -38.55 -6.66 -10.43
CA PHE A 4 -38.23 -7.95 -9.81
C PHE A 4 -37.85 -9.04 -10.83
N ASN A 5 -38.00 -8.78 -12.14
CA ASN A 5 -37.70 -9.75 -13.19
C ASN A 5 -36.20 -9.88 -13.50
N ASP A 6 -35.38 -8.88 -13.19
CA ASP A 6 -33.95 -8.92 -13.52
C ASP A 6 -33.15 -9.79 -12.54
N TYR A 7 -33.61 -9.94 -11.29
CA TYR A 7 -32.94 -10.76 -10.28
C TYR A 7 -33.04 -12.27 -10.57
N TYR A 8 -34.20 -12.73 -11.04
CA TYR A 8 -34.42 -14.15 -11.34
C TYR A 8 -33.68 -14.64 -12.60
N ASN A 9 -33.48 -13.76 -13.58
CA ASN A 9 -32.72 -14.11 -14.79
C ASN A 9 -31.20 -14.25 -14.52
N TYR A 10 -30.68 -13.60 -13.48
CA TYR A 10 -29.26 -13.69 -13.11
C TYR A 10 -28.90 -15.02 -12.45
N LEU A 11 -29.81 -15.56 -11.64
CA LEU A 11 -29.63 -16.86 -10.98
C LEU A 11 -29.78 -18.03 -11.95
N ASN A 12 -30.63 -17.92 -12.97
CA ASN A 12 -30.96 -19.05 -13.84
C ASN A 12 -29.89 -19.38 -14.90
N ASN A 13 -29.04 -18.41 -15.26
CA ASN A 13 -28.01 -18.59 -16.31
C ASN A 13 -26.71 -19.24 -15.81
N ASN A 14 -26.55 -19.47 -14.51
CA ASN A 14 -25.28 -19.93 -13.92
C ASN A 14 -25.32 -21.38 -13.39
N TYR A 15 -26.39 -22.14 -13.67
CA TYR A 15 -26.54 -23.51 -13.18
C TYR A 15 -25.90 -24.59 -14.06
N ASN A 16 -25.34 -24.25 -15.22
CA ASN A 16 -24.92 -25.26 -16.21
C ASN A 16 -23.43 -25.61 -16.23
N ASP A 17 -22.56 -24.98 -15.44
CA ASP A 17 -21.13 -25.34 -15.38
C ASP A 17 -20.69 -25.74 -13.97
N MET A 18 -21.04 -26.97 -13.58
CA MET A 18 -20.59 -27.62 -12.34
C MET A 18 -19.15 -28.15 -12.43
N ASN A 19 -18.23 -27.37 -12.99
CA ASN A 19 -16.77 -27.66 -12.97
C ASN A 19 -16.02 -26.95 -11.83
N PHE A 20 -16.74 -26.41 -10.85
CA PHE A 20 -16.26 -25.63 -9.69
C PHE A 20 -15.26 -26.32 -8.74
N LEU A 21 -14.88 -27.57 -8.98
CA LEU A 21 -14.06 -28.38 -8.03
C LEU A 21 -12.73 -28.87 -8.59
N ALA A 22 -12.39 -28.59 -9.85
CA ALA A 22 -11.25 -29.24 -10.51
C ALA A 22 -9.92 -28.47 -10.47
N ASP A 23 -9.93 -27.14 -10.37
CA ASP A 23 -8.69 -26.35 -10.43
C ASP A 23 -8.86 -24.94 -9.82
N PRO A 24 -8.18 -24.61 -8.71
CA PRO A 24 -8.22 -23.27 -8.12
C PRO A 24 -7.63 -22.17 -9.02
N ASN A 25 -6.80 -22.52 -10.01
CA ASN A 25 -6.14 -21.54 -10.89
C ASN A 25 -6.99 -21.10 -12.08
N SER A 26 -8.12 -21.77 -12.36
CA SER A 26 -9.02 -21.37 -13.46
C SER A 26 -9.92 -20.18 -13.10
N MET A 27 -10.13 -19.92 -11.80
CA MET A 27 -11.01 -18.85 -11.32
C MET A 27 -10.47 -17.42 -11.56
N ILE A 28 -9.16 -17.26 -11.77
CA ILE A 28 -8.53 -15.94 -11.94
C ILE A 28 -8.71 -15.39 -13.35
N TYR A 29 -8.82 -16.24 -14.37
CA TYR A 29 -8.98 -15.79 -15.76
C TYR A 29 -10.44 -15.57 -16.16
N ASP A 30 -11.40 -16.22 -15.52
CA ASP A 30 -12.83 -16.12 -15.87
C ASP A 30 -13.60 -15.02 -15.11
N MET A 31 -13.02 -14.44 -14.06
CA MET A 31 -13.62 -13.27 -13.41
C MET A 31 -13.27 -11.99 -14.16
N ASN A 32 -14.11 -11.65 -15.12
CA ASN A 32 -14.21 -10.32 -15.68
C ASN A 32 -14.74 -9.35 -14.60
N TYR A 33 -13.91 -8.99 -13.62
CA TYR A 33 -14.23 -8.06 -12.52
C TYR A 33 -14.79 -6.72 -13.03
N GLN A 34 -14.40 -6.32 -14.25
CA GLN A 34 -14.92 -5.16 -14.97
C GLN A 34 -16.41 -5.29 -15.35
N ALA A 35 -16.90 -6.51 -15.63
CA ALA A 35 -18.30 -6.75 -15.99
C ALA A 35 -19.24 -6.81 -14.77
N LEU A 36 -18.73 -7.24 -13.61
CA LEU A 36 -19.48 -7.29 -12.35
C LEU A 36 -19.59 -5.91 -11.68
N TYR A 37 -18.62 -5.02 -11.92
CA TYR A 37 -18.62 -3.64 -11.42
C TYR A 37 -18.26 -2.66 -12.55
N PRO A 38 -19.20 -2.36 -13.46
CA PRO A 38 -18.94 -1.51 -14.63
C PRO A 38 -18.55 -0.06 -14.29
N ASN A 39 -18.75 0.35 -13.03
CA ASN A 39 -18.38 1.66 -12.51
C ASN A 39 -17.12 1.64 -11.62
N ALA A 40 -16.46 0.50 -11.45
CA ALA A 40 -15.21 0.44 -10.70
C ALA A 40 -14.10 1.10 -11.52
N VAL A 41 -13.68 2.30 -11.10
CA VAL A 41 -12.50 2.97 -11.65
C VAL A 41 -11.30 2.09 -11.29
N MET A 42 -10.61 1.53 -12.27
CA MET A 42 -9.38 0.80 -12.02
C MET A 42 -8.24 1.80 -11.82
N PRO A 43 -7.35 1.60 -10.85
CA PRO A 43 -6.14 2.41 -10.70
C PRO A 43 -5.29 2.30 -11.97
N THR A 44 -5.15 3.41 -12.71
CA THR A 44 -4.28 3.50 -13.89
C THR A 44 -2.95 4.13 -13.50
N ASN A 45 -1.84 3.55 -13.97
CA ASN A 45 -0.48 3.90 -13.54
C ASN A 45 -0.07 5.36 -13.78
N ASN A 46 -0.73 6.07 -14.69
CA ASN A 46 -0.42 7.48 -15.00
C ASN A 46 -0.80 8.47 -13.87
N ASN A 47 -1.38 7.98 -12.78
CA ASN A 47 -1.89 8.77 -11.66
C ASN A 47 -1.26 8.39 -10.30
N ILE A 48 -0.09 7.73 -10.30
CA ILE A 48 0.63 7.37 -9.08
C ILE A 48 1.35 8.61 -8.54
N LEU A 49 1.00 9.00 -7.32
CA LEU A 49 1.48 10.22 -6.69
C LEU A 49 2.87 10.09 -6.07
N ASP A 50 3.41 11.25 -5.73
CA ASP A 50 4.49 11.40 -4.77
C ASP A 50 4.15 10.68 -3.45
N THR A 51 5.13 9.96 -2.89
CA THR A 51 4.94 9.08 -1.71
C THR A 51 4.46 9.86 -0.50
N LYS A 52 4.93 11.11 -0.36
CA LYS A 52 4.51 12.03 0.71
C LYS A 52 3.02 12.38 0.64
N LEU A 53 2.52 12.68 -0.56
CA LEU A 53 1.11 13.00 -0.75
C LEU A 53 0.23 11.75 -0.54
N GLY A 54 0.68 10.60 -1.03
CA GLY A 54 0.01 9.32 -0.79
C GLY A 54 -0.12 9.00 0.69
N PHE A 55 0.99 9.12 1.43
CA PHE A 55 1.03 8.89 2.87
C PHE A 55 0.12 9.86 3.64
N LYS A 56 0.20 11.16 3.31
CA LYS A 56 -0.61 12.21 3.96
C LYS A 56 -2.11 11.93 3.86
N ARG A 57 -2.60 11.44 2.72
CA ARG A 57 -4.04 11.23 2.48
C ARG A 57 -4.51 9.78 2.59
N GLY A 58 -3.58 8.84 2.77
CA GLY A 58 -3.86 7.41 2.92
C GLY A 58 -4.19 6.67 1.62
N ASN A 59 -3.85 7.22 0.45
CA ASN A 59 -4.04 6.54 -0.84
C ASN A 59 -3.04 7.06 -1.89
N ILE A 60 -2.28 6.17 -2.54
CA ILE A 60 -1.26 6.57 -3.54
C ILE A 60 -1.82 6.81 -4.95
N PHE A 61 -3.01 6.30 -5.26
CA PHE A 61 -3.65 6.40 -6.57
C PHE A 61 -4.56 7.62 -6.64
N ASN A 62 -4.26 8.59 -7.50
CA ASN A 62 -5.03 9.83 -7.53
C ASN A 62 -6.48 9.64 -7.95
N ASN A 63 -6.73 8.70 -8.87
CA ASN A 63 -8.05 8.43 -9.41
C ASN A 63 -8.98 7.63 -8.48
N LEU A 64 -8.47 7.15 -7.35
CA LEU A 64 -9.25 6.41 -6.34
C LEU A 64 -9.42 7.18 -5.02
N TYR A 65 -8.91 8.41 -4.96
CA TYR A 65 -9.01 9.23 -3.78
C TYR A 65 -10.19 10.19 -3.91
N ASP A 66 -11.23 9.94 -3.10
CA ASP A 66 -12.35 10.85 -2.92
C ASP A 66 -12.23 11.55 -1.56
N GLU A 67 -12.09 12.88 -1.56
CA GLU A 67 -12.02 13.65 -0.33
C GLU A 67 -13.35 13.60 0.42
N TYR A 68 -13.33 13.18 1.68
CA TYR A 68 -14.53 13.19 2.51
C TYR A 68 -14.83 14.62 2.98
N LYS A 69 -15.87 15.23 2.40
CA LYS A 69 -16.30 16.60 2.70
C LYS A 69 -15.11 17.57 2.53
N ASN A 70 -14.73 18.25 3.60
CA ASN A 70 -13.60 19.20 3.66
C ASN A 70 -12.52 18.71 4.63
N TYR A 71 -12.41 17.40 4.85
CA TYR A 71 -11.42 16.84 5.76
C TYR A 71 -10.01 17.03 5.19
N LYS A 72 -9.19 17.79 5.92
CA LYS A 72 -7.77 17.95 5.62
C LYS A 72 -6.97 17.06 6.57
N PRO A 73 -6.25 16.05 6.05
CA PRO A 73 -5.38 15.23 6.88
C PRO A 73 -4.37 16.11 7.62
N ALA A 74 -4.10 15.75 8.88
CA ALA A 74 -3.09 16.44 9.67
C ALA A 74 -1.72 16.33 8.99
N GLU A 75 -1.00 17.46 8.93
CA GLU A 75 0.35 17.45 8.40
C GLU A 75 1.33 16.96 9.45
N LEU A 76 2.04 15.88 9.14
CA LEU A 76 3.16 15.41 9.93
C LEU A 76 4.34 16.35 9.66
N LYS A 77 4.77 17.03 10.72
CA LYS A 77 5.92 17.93 10.69
C LYS A 77 7.03 17.34 11.54
N ALA A 78 8.12 16.96 10.90
CA ALA A 78 9.32 16.57 11.60
C ALA A 78 9.95 17.78 12.30
N ASN A 79 10.32 17.62 13.56
CA ASN A 79 10.95 18.67 14.38
C ASN A 79 12.48 18.64 14.31
N ASN A 80 13.05 17.51 13.88
CA ASN A 80 14.49 17.30 13.76
C ASN A 80 14.80 16.33 12.62
N GLU A 81 16.09 16.20 12.28
CA GLU A 81 16.57 15.34 11.18
C GLU A 81 16.22 13.85 11.40
N LYS A 82 16.22 13.36 12.65
CA LYS A 82 15.86 11.98 12.97
C LYS A 82 14.39 11.70 12.61
N GLU A 83 13.49 12.59 13.03
CA GLU A 83 12.06 12.50 12.71
C GLU A 83 11.81 12.64 11.20
N ASP A 84 12.56 13.51 10.51
CA ASP A 84 12.40 13.72 9.07
C ASP A 84 12.82 12.48 8.26
N LEU A 85 13.96 11.88 8.61
CA LEU A 85 14.40 10.63 8.00
C LEU A 85 13.43 9.48 8.27
N LEU A 86 12.91 9.38 9.49
CA LEU A 86 11.90 8.36 9.82
C LEU A 86 10.60 8.55 9.03
N LEU A 87 10.13 9.80 8.92
CA LEU A 87 8.94 10.14 8.13
C LEU A 87 9.12 9.76 6.66
N GLN A 88 10.28 10.08 6.06
CA GLN A 88 10.57 9.71 4.68
C GLN A 88 10.61 8.18 4.49
N ILE A 89 11.15 7.42 5.45
CA ILE A 89 11.15 5.95 5.44
C ILE A 89 9.70 5.43 5.44
N ASP A 90 8.85 5.95 6.32
CA ASP A 90 7.46 5.53 6.45
C ASP A 90 6.64 5.86 5.19
N GLU A 91 6.89 7.00 4.55
CA GLU A 91 6.30 7.36 3.26
C GLU A 91 6.64 6.32 2.17
N GLN A 92 7.90 5.86 2.09
CA GLN A 92 8.29 4.82 1.12
C GLN A 92 7.64 3.47 1.46
N ARG A 93 7.61 3.08 2.75
CA ARG A 93 7.01 1.82 3.20
C ARG A 93 5.53 1.77 2.90
N PHE A 94 4.81 2.86 3.13
CA PHE A 94 3.41 3.00 2.75
C PHE A 94 3.23 2.76 1.25
N ALA A 95 4.01 3.45 0.41
CA ALA A 95 3.94 3.28 -1.04
C ALA A 95 4.23 1.85 -1.50
N MET A 96 5.18 1.16 -0.85
CA MET A 96 5.47 -0.24 -1.14
C MET A 96 4.29 -1.16 -0.79
N ILE A 97 3.62 -0.94 0.35
CA ILE A 97 2.44 -1.72 0.75
C ILE A 97 1.32 -1.53 -0.29
N GLU A 98 1.04 -0.29 -0.68
CA GLU A 98 0.02 0.02 -1.69
C GLU A 98 0.32 -0.62 -3.05
N MET A 99 1.58 -0.55 -3.49
CA MET A 99 1.99 -1.21 -4.75
C MET A 99 1.91 -2.72 -4.66
N ASN A 100 2.21 -3.32 -3.50
CA ASN A 100 2.09 -4.76 -3.29
C ASN A 100 0.62 -5.21 -3.44
N LEU A 101 -0.29 -4.52 -2.75
CA LEU A 101 -1.74 -4.78 -2.86
C LEU A 101 -2.25 -4.62 -4.30
N TYR A 102 -1.73 -3.63 -5.04
CA TYR A 102 -2.06 -3.48 -6.45
C TYR A 102 -1.53 -4.64 -7.31
N LEU A 103 -0.29 -5.08 -7.06
CA LEU A 103 0.35 -6.17 -7.82
C LEU A 103 -0.30 -7.53 -7.55
N ASP A 104 -0.91 -7.75 -6.38
CA ASP A 104 -1.72 -8.95 -6.11
C ASP A 104 -2.87 -9.10 -7.12
N LEU A 105 -3.44 -7.98 -7.59
CA LEU A 105 -4.51 -7.95 -8.60
C LEU A 105 -3.96 -7.91 -10.03
N TYR A 106 -2.79 -7.32 -10.25
CA TYR A 106 -2.18 -7.11 -11.57
C TYR A 106 -0.71 -7.59 -11.63
N PRO A 107 -0.43 -8.89 -11.46
CA PRO A 107 0.93 -9.39 -11.29
C PRO A 107 1.85 -9.17 -12.51
N ASN A 108 1.27 -9.03 -13.70
CA ASN A 108 2.01 -8.81 -14.95
C ASN A 108 2.27 -7.31 -15.26
N ASN A 109 1.85 -6.39 -14.38
CA ASN A 109 2.05 -4.96 -14.57
C ASN A 109 3.51 -4.56 -14.28
N LYS A 110 4.34 -4.57 -15.32
CA LYS A 110 5.79 -4.26 -15.24
C LYS A 110 6.09 -2.87 -14.68
N GLU A 111 5.23 -1.89 -14.94
CA GLU A 111 5.45 -0.53 -14.47
C GLU A 111 5.19 -0.41 -12.96
N ALA A 112 4.10 -1.01 -12.47
CA ALA A 112 3.82 -1.07 -11.03
C ALA A 112 4.96 -1.78 -10.28
N LEU A 113 5.48 -2.88 -10.84
CA LEU A 113 6.66 -3.57 -10.30
C LEU A 113 7.91 -2.68 -10.30
N ASN A 114 8.15 -1.90 -11.36
CA ASN A 114 9.28 -0.98 -11.40
C ASN A 114 9.16 0.13 -10.33
N ARG A 115 7.94 0.64 -10.09
CA ARG A 115 7.68 1.62 -9.03
C ARG A 115 7.89 1.03 -7.64
N PHE A 116 7.37 -0.17 -7.38
CA PHE A 116 7.66 -0.91 -6.16
C PHE A 116 9.17 -1.03 -5.91
N ASN A 117 9.93 -1.45 -6.92
CA ASN A 117 11.39 -1.56 -6.82
C ASN A 117 12.08 -0.22 -6.58
N THR A 118 11.55 0.87 -7.14
CA THR A 118 12.06 2.23 -6.91
C THR A 118 11.86 2.66 -5.46
N TYR A 119 10.65 2.45 -4.90
CA TYR A 119 10.36 2.74 -3.49
C TYR A 119 11.20 1.87 -2.55
N LEU A 120 11.34 0.57 -2.86
CA LEU A 120 12.19 -0.35 -2.11
C LEU A 120 13.65 0.09 -2.09
N LYS A 121 14.19 0.53 -3.23
CA LYS A 121 15.56 1.04 -3.29
C LYS A 121 15.71 2.29 -2.41
N LYS A 122 14.77 3.23 -2.51
CA LYS A 122 14.81 4.47 -1.74
C LYS A 122 14.67 4.23 -0.24
N GLU A 123 13.79 3.32 0.17
CA GLU A 123 13.63 2.89 1.57
C GLU A 123 14.94 2.36 2.13
N LYS A 124 15.61 1.46 1.42
CA LYS A 124 16.90 0.90 1.84
C LYS A 124 17.99 1.96 1.99
N GLU A 125 18.06 2.92 1.07
CA GLU A 125 19.00 4.05 1.15
C GLU A 125 18.74 4.90 2.40
N LEU A 126 17.46 5.22 2.67
CA LEU A 126 17.06 6.01 3.83
C LEU A 126 17.27 5.28 5.15
N VAL A 127 16.93 3.99 5.23
CA VAL A 127 17.20 3.14 6.39
C VAL A 127 18.69 3.08 6.68
N THR A 128 19.52 2.84 5.67
CA THR A 128 20.98 2.82 5.84
C THR A 128 21.50 4.16 6.40
N LEU A 129 21.00 5.27 5.87
CA LEU A 129 21.36 6.61 6.34
C LEU A 129 20.90 6.85 7.79
N TYR A 130 19.66 6.51 8.12
CA TYR A 130 19.12 6.64 9.47
C TYR A 130 19.93 5.80 10.46
N GLU A 131 20.17 4.53 10.14
CA GLU A 131 20.83 3.60 11.06
C GLU A 131 22.29 3.96 11.31
N SER A 132 22.99 4.50 10.30
CA SER A 132 24.36 5.01 10.47
C SER A 132 24.46 6.19 11.45
N LYS A 133 23.36 6.92 11.69
CA LYS A 133 23.32 8.13 12.53
C LYS A 133 22.67 7.88 13.89
N TYR A 134 21.58 7.11 13.93
CA TYR A 134 20.70 7.01 15.10
C TYR A 134 20.55 5.59 15.64
N GLY A 135 21.20 4.60 15.02
CA GLY A 135 21.14 3.20 15.44
C GLY A 135 20.07 2.38 14.71
N PRO A 136 20.04 1.06 14.95
CA PRO A 136 19.24 0.12 14.18
C PRO A 136 17.73 0.35 14.33
N LEU A 137 16.98 0.27 13.24
CA LEU A 137 15.51 0.41 13.22
C LEU A 137 14.79 -0.92 13.45
N THR A 138 15.41 -2.05 13.11
CA THR A 138 14.83 -3.38 13.27
C THR A 138 15.81 -4.34 13.91
N THR A 139 15.32 -5.40 14.55
CA THR A 139 16.17 -6.44 15.17
C THR A 139 17.00 -7.22 14.14
N SER A 140 16.63 -7.17 12.86
CA SER A 140 17.41 -7.72 11.74
C SER A 140 18.51 -6.77 11.24
N SER A 141 18.50 -5.51 11.66
CA SER A 141 19.51 -4.54 11.27
C SER A 141 20.82 -4.77 12.01
N PRO A 142 21.97 -4.57 11.35
CA PRO A 142 23.26 -4.73 12.01
C PRO A 142 23.45 -3.68 13.11
N VAL A 143 23.75 -4.14 14.32
CA VAL A 143 24.14 -3.26 15.42
C VAL A 143 25.60 -2.83 15.17
N GLN A 144 25.80 -1.55 14.84
CA GLN A 144 27.13 -1.00 14.52
C GLN A 144 27.91 -0.54 15.78
N THR A 145 27.51 -1.02 16.96
CA THR A 145 28.14 -0.67 18.24
C THR A 145 28.40 -1.92 19.06
N ASN A 146 29.34 -1.85 20.01
CA ASN A 146 29.64 -2.95 20.93
C ASN A 146 28.63 -3.07 22.09
N ASN A 147 27.66 -2.17 22.17
CA ASN A 147 26.63 -2.15 23.21
C ASN A 147 25.31 -2.65 22.63
N TRP A 148 24.53 -3.34 23.45
CA TRP A 148 23.13 -3.59 23.12
C TRP A 148 22.41 -2.23 23.16
N THR A 149 21.74 -1.85 22.07
CA THR A 149 21.13 -0.52 21.95
C THR A 149 19.62 -0.51 22.18
N TRP A 150 19.00 -1.68 22.27
CA TRP A 150 17.54 -1.83 22.36
C TRP A 150 16.98 -1.66 23.77
N ASP A 151 17.83 -1.67 24.78
CA ASP A 151 17.51 -1.36 26.18
C ASP A 151 17.78 0.11 26.56
N ASN A 152 18.27 0.92 25.61
CA ASN A 152 18.56 2.33 25.85
C ASN A 152 17.27 3.17 25.93
N SER A 153 17.17 3.99 26.97
CA SER A 153 16.17 5.06 27.12
C SER A 153 16.65 6.31 26.35
N PRO A 154 15.74 7.17 25.83
CA PRO A 154 14.29 7.08 25.90
C PRO A 154 13.68 6.13 24.86
N TRP A 155 12.66 5.38 25.28
CA TRP A 155 11.88 4.57 24.35
C TRP A 155 10.97 5.46 23.49
N PRO A 156 10.59 5.04 22.28
CA PRO A 156 9.79 5.87 21.37
C PRO A 156 8.43 6.34 21.93
N TRP A 157 7.88 5.62 22.93
CA TRP A 157 6.63 5.98 23.61
C TRP A 157 6.83 6.73 24.94
N GLU A 158 8.08 6.91 25.40
CA GLU A 158 8.36 7.73 26.57
C GLU A 158 8.24 9.20 26.18
N VAL A 159 7.10 9.80 26.52
CA VAL A 159 6.90 11.24 26.36
C VAL A 159 7.84 11.94 27.34
N GLN A 160 8.84 12.65 26.82
CA GLN A 160 9.68 13.52 27.64
C GLN A 160 8.81 14.70 28.10
N SER A 161 8.42 14.67 29.37
CA SER A 161 7.75 15.76 30.08
C SER A 161 8.66 16.96 30.31
#